data_AF-A0A4Y5Z5V6-F1
#
_entry.id   AF-A0A4Y5Z5V6-F1
#
_cell.length_a   1.000
_cell.length_b   1.000
_cell.length_c   1.000
_cell.angle_alpha   90.00
_cell.angle_beta   90.00
_cell.angle_gamma   90.00
#
_symmetry.space_group_name_H-M   'P 1'
#
loop_
_entity.id
_entity.type
_entity.pdbx_description
1 polymer ?
#
loop_
_entity_poly.entity_id
_entity_poly.type
_entity_poly.pdbx_seq_one_letter_code
_entity_poly.pdbx_strand_id
1 'polypeptide(L)'
;MNAAIIGYVLIALAVLNLIGLLLLFRRLAGTPAAPAAVAAQPVVIDESPEPDLAPVTPAIEPDQLASMLRRLENRLGDIEDQVRRTPTVSVASEPGATTDRALALAQRLARQGATPQDIADTCGISLTEAELLHRLHAAR
;
A
#
# COMPACT_ATOMS: atom_id res chain seq x y z
N MET A 1 9.17 2.91 -42.97
CA MET A 1 9.65 3.11 -41.59
C MET A 1 10.43 1.86 -41.20
N ASN A 2 11.74 1.97 -40.95
CA ASN A 2 12.62 0.79 -40.90
C ASN A 2 12.40 0.00 -39.60
N ALA A 3 12.26 -1.32 -39.70
CA ALA A 3 12.02 -2.21 -38.55
C ALA A 3 13.08 -2.05 -37.43
N ALA A 4 14.31 -1.69 -37.78
CA ALA A 4 15.37 -1.36 -36.83
C ALA A 4 15.02 -0.15 -35.94
N ILE A 5 14.42 0.90 -36.51
CA ILE A 5 14.03 2.11 -35.77
C ILE A 5 12.94 1.77 -34.75
N ILE A 6 11.97 0.94 -35.14
CA ILE A 6 10.90 0.46 -34.25
C ILE A 6 11.50 -0.36 -33.10
N GLY A 7 12.48 -1.23 -33.38
CA GLY A 7 13.20 -1.99 -32.35
C GLY A 7 13.91 -1.09 -31.33
N TYR A 8 14.64 -0.08 -31.78
CA TYR A 8 15.32 0.87 -30.87
C TYR A 8 14.33 1.66 -30.01
N VAL A 9 13.20 2.08 -30.58
CA VAL A 9 12.16 2.80 -29.83
C VAL A 9 11.56 1.91 -28.73
N LEU A 10 11.27 0.64 -29.03
CA LEU A 10 10.74 -0.31 -28.03
C LEU A 10 11.75 -0.58 -26.91
N ILE A 11 13.03 -0.73 -27.24
CA ILE A 11 14.10 -0.92 -26.25
C ILE A 11 14.23 0.32 -25.36
N ALA A 12 14.22 1.52 -25.95
CA ALA A 12 14.30 2.78 -25.20
C ALA A 12 13.12 2.94 -24.22
N LEU A 13 11.89 2.61 -24.66
CA LEU A 13 10.71 2.64 -23.79
C LEU A 13 10.81 1.61 -22.66
N ALA A 14 11.30 0.40 -22.93
CA ALA A 14 11.49 -0.62 -21.91
C ALA A 14 12.52 -0.20 -20.85
N VAL A 15 13.65 0.39 -21.27
CA VAL A 15 14.68 0.90 -20.36
C VAL A 15 14.13 2.04 -19.50
N LEU A 16 13.39 2.99 -20.10
CA LEU A 16 12.78 4.10 -19.38
C LEU A 16 11.78 3.61 -18.31
N ASN A 17 10.95 2.62 -18.65
CA ASN A 17 10.00 2.01 -17.72
C ASN A 17 10.73 1.30 -16.55
N LEU A 18 11.80 0.56 -16.84
CA LEU A 18 12.59 -0.13 -15.82
C LEU A 18 13.26 0.85 -14.86
N ILE A 19 13.82 1.95 -15.37
CA ILE A 19 14.39 3.02 -14.55
C ILE A 19 13.31 3.68 -13.68
N GLY A 20 12.13 3.94 -14.24
CA GLY A 20 10.98 4.48 -13.49
C GLY A 20 10.56 3.57 -12.33
N LEU A 21 10.44 2.26 -12.59
CA LEU A 21 10.15 1.26 -11.57
C LEU A 21 11.24 1.20 -10.49
N LEU A 22 12.52 1.25 -10.88
CA LEU A 22 13.64 1.23 -9.95
C LEU A 22 13.62 2.46 -9.03
N LEU A 23 13.33 3.64 -9.55
CA LEU A 23 13.18 4.86 -8.75
C LEU A 23 11.96 4.80 -7.83
N LEU A 24 10.84 4.25 -8.30
CA LEU A 24 9.65 4.02 -7.47
C LEU A 24 9.99 3.09 -6.29
N PHE A 25 10.64 1.95 -6.56
CA PHE A 25 11.07 1.01 -5.52
C PHE A 25 12.07 1.65 -4.55
N ARG A 26 13.00 2.48 -5.03
CA ARG A 26 13.92 3.23 -4.15
C ARG A 26 13.18 4.24 -3.28
N ARG A 27 12.15 4.90 -3.80
CA ARG A 27 11.32 5.84 -3.03
C ARG A 27 10.52 5.11 -1.95
N LEU A 28 9.96 3.95 -2.26
CA LEU A 28 9.23 3.13 -1.30
C LEU A 28 10.16 2.48 -0.25
N ALA A 29 11.35 2.05 -0.64
CA ALA A 29 12.35 1.48 0.27
C ALA A 29 13.10 2.55 1.09
N GLY A 30 12.98 3.83 0.73
CA GLY A 30 13.71 4.95 1.31
C GLY A 30 13.21 5.46 2.68
N THR A 31 12.40 4.68 3.40
CA THR A 31 12.07 4.98 4.80
C THR A 31 12.56 3.94 5.79
N PRO A 32 13.88 3.68 5.91
CA PRO A 32 14.42 3.40 7.22
C PRO A 32 14.55 4.74 7.93
N ALA A 33 13.57 5.07 8.77
CA ALA A 33 13.82 6.00 9.87
C ALA A 33 14.98 5.41 10.67
N ALA A 34 16.19 5.89 10.41
CA ALA A 34 17.35 5.57 11.23
C ALA A 34 17.01 6.02 12.66
N PRO A 35 17.04 5.13 13.67
CA PRO A 35 16.92 5.57 15.04
C PRO A 35 18.11 6.50 15.29
N ALA A 36 17.80 7.75 15.63
CA ALA A 36 18.77 8.73 16.04
C ALA A 36 19.69 8.09 17.10
N ALA A 37 20.98 8.09 16.81
CA ALA A 37 22.01 7.70 17.74
C ALA A 37 21.86 8.55 19.01
N VAL A 38 21.30 7.93 20.07
CA VAL A 38 21.30 8.51 21.41
C VAL A 38 22.75 8.49 21.87
N ALA A 39 23.26 9.70 22.09
CA ALA A 39 24.58 9.97 22.60
C ALA A 39 24.88 9.12 23.85
N ALA A 40 26.09 8.57 23.87
CA ALA A 40 26.67 7.85 24.98
C ALA A 40 26.57 8.68 26.28
N GLN A 41 25.87 8.14 27.26
CA GLN A 41 26.04 8.48 28.67
C GLN A 41 26.46 7.19 29.39
N PRO A 42 27.52 7.21 30.23
CA PRO A 42 27.97 6.03 30.93
C PRO A 42 27.00 5.77 32.09
N VAL A 43 26.09 4.82 31.91
CA VAL A 43 25.28 4.31 33.01
C VAL A 43 26.16 3.37 33.82
N VAL A 44 26.40 3.80 35.06
CA VAL A 44 27.01 3.05 36.15
C VAL A 44 26.38 1.65 36.21
N ILE A 45 27.23 0.63 36.14
CA ILE A 45 26.86 -0.76 36.39
C ILE A 45 26.59 -0.82 37.89
N ASP A 46 25.32 -0.88 38.28
CA ASP A 46 24.90 -1.33 39.59
C ASP A 46 24.13 -2.64 39.44
N GLU A 47 24.41 -3.53 40.38
CA GLU A 47 24.23 -4.96 40.35
C GLU A 47 22.82 -5.35 40.83
N SER A 48 22.30 -6.50 40.32
CA SER A 48 21.19 -7.32 40.85
C SER A 48 19.77 -7.14 40.24
N PRO A 49 18.97 -8.23 40.08
CA PRO A 49 19.27 -9.60 39.67
C PRO A 49 18.59 -9.97 38.33
N GLU A 50 19.03 -11.07 37.71
CA GLU A 50 18.56 -11.64 36.44
C GLU A 50 17.03 -11.60 36.27
N PRO A 51 16.48 -11.10 35.13
CA PRO A 51 15.13 -11.44 34.76
C PRO A 51 15.15 -12.90 34.33
N ASP A 52 14.62 -13.73 35.22
CA ASP A 52 14.19 -15.10 34.97
C ASP A 52 13.67 -15.21 33.54
N LEU A 53 14.37 -15.98 32.70
CA LEU A 53 13.99 -16.30 31.33
C LEU A 53 12.72 -17.15 31.41
N ALA A 54 11.57 -16.49 31.56
CA ALA A 54 10.28 -17.12 31.38
C ALA A 54 10.29 -17.82 30.02
N PRO A 55 9.94 -19.12 29.96
CA PRO A 55 9.90 -19.82 28.69
C PRO A 55 8.97 -19.05 27.76
N VAL A 56 9.48 -18.68 26.58
CA VAL A 56 8.69 -18.14 25.48
C VAL A 56 7.72 -19.23 25.06
N THR A 57 6.60 -19.34 25.77
CA THR A 57 5.46 -20.13 25.33
C THR A 57 5.00 -19.48 24.03
N PRO A 58 4.95 -20.21 22.90
CA PRO A 58 4.40 -19.66 21.68
C PRO A 58 2.97 -19.21 21.99
N ALA A 59 2.70 -17.91 21.85
CA ALA A 59 1.39 -17.31 22.13
C ALA A 59 0.28 -17.82 21.19
N ILE A 60 0.62 -18.70 20.25
CA ILE A 60 -0.26 -19.29 19.26
C ILE A 60 -0.03 -20.80 19.34
N GLU A 61 -1.06 -21.52 19.77
CA GLU A 61 -1.04 -22.98 19.71
C GLU A 61 -0.90 -23.45 18.25
N PRO A 62 -0.12 -24.51 18.00
CA PRO A 62 0.15 -25.00 16.64
C PRO A 62 -1.14 -25.39 15.89
N ASP A 63 -2.17 -25.83 16.62
CA ASP A 63 -3.47 -26.18 16.05
C ASP A 63 -4.25 -24.94 15.57
N GLN A 64 -4.11 -23.81 16.28
CA GLN A 64 -4.71 -22.54 15.85
C GLN A 64 -4.02 -22.03 14.59
N LEU A 65 -2.68 -22.14 14.53
CA LEU A 65 -1.91 -21.77 13.34
C LEU A 65 -2.26 -22.63 12.13
N ALA A 66 -2.38 -23.95 12.30
CA ALA A 66 -2.83 -24.85 11.24
C ALA A 66 -4.25 -24.50 10.75
N SER A 67 -5.15 -24.12 11.66
CA SER A 67 -6.51 -23.69 11.29
C SER A 67 -6.52 -22.38 10.50
N MET A 68 -5.63 -21.44 10.83
CA MET A 68 -5.49 -20.18 10.10
C MET A 68 -4.91 -20.40 8.71
N LEU A 69 -3.86 -21.22 8.59
CA LEU A 69 -3.25 -21.56 7.31
C LEU A 69 -4.25 -22.25 6.38
N ARG A 70 -5.02 -23.24 6.87
CA ARG A 70 -6.09 -23.87 6.08
C ARG A 70 -7.16 -22.89 5.60
N ARG A 71 -7.56 -21.93 6.45
CA ARG A 71 -8.51 -20.89 6.05
C ARG A 71 -7.94 -19.97 4.98
N LEU A 72 -6.65 -19.66 5.06
CA LEU A 72 -5.96 -18.84 4.06
C LEU A 72 -5.84 -19.58 2.73
N GLU A 73 -5.48 -20.86 2.74
CA GLU A 73 -5.42 -21.71 1.54
C GLU A 73 -6.78 -21.78 0.83
N ASN A 74 -7.86 -22.02 1.57
CA ASN A 74 -9.20 -22.04 1.00
C ASN A 74 -9.59 -20.70 0.38
N ARG A 75 -9.29 -19.59 1.07
CA ARG A 75 -9.55 -18.23 0.54
C ARG A 75 -8.74 -17.91 -0.70
N LEU A 76 -7.49 -18.36 -0.77
CA LEU A 76 -6.66 -18.19 -1.96
C LEU A 76 -7.19 -19.00 -3.13
N GLY A 77 -7.65 -20.23 -2.88
CA GLY A 77 -8.31 -21.06 -3.88
C GLY A 77 -9.59 -20.40 -4.41
N ASP A 78 -10.43 -19.86 -3.53
CA ASP A 78 -11.65 -19.14 -3.92
C ASP A 78 -11.36 -17.91 -4.78
N ILE A 79 -10.31 -17.15 -4.43
CA ILE A 79 -9.86 -15.99 -5.22
C ILE A 79 -9.31 -16.43 -6.57
N GLU A 80 -8.52 -17.50 -6.62
CA GLU A 80 -7.99 -18.04 -7.87
C GLU A 80 -9.12 -18.51 -8.78
N ASP A 81 -10.10 -19.24 -8.24
CA ASP A 81 -11.29 -19.68 -8.98
C ASP A 81 -12.14 -18.49 -9.44
N GLN A 82 -12.29 -17.47 -8.60
CA GLN A 82 -12.99 -16.23 -8.96
C GLN A 82 -12.26 -15.49 -10.08
N VAL A 83 -10.93 -15.42 -10.06
CA VAL A 83 -10.12 -14.80 -11.12
C VAL A 83 -10.13 -15.63 -12.40
N ARG A 84 -10.18 -16.96 -12.31
CA ARG A 84 -10.27 -17.86 -13.47
C ARG A 84 -11.65 -17.85 -14.13
N ARG A 85 -12.73 -17.82 -13.34
CA ARG A 85 -14.12 -17.87 -13.84
C ARG A 85 -14.66 -16.49 -14.22
N THR A 86 -14.17 -15.46 -13.55
CA THR A 86 -14.31 -14.07 -13.96
C THR A 86 -12.91 -13.58 -14.29
N PRO A 87 -12.34 -14.01 -15.45
CA PRO A 87 -11.12 -13.40 -15.96
C PRO A 87 -11.54 -11.98 -16.25
N THR A 88 -11.29 -11.09 -15.27
CA THR A 88 -11.60 -9.67 -15.26
C THR A 88 -12.49 -9.34 -16.45
N VAL A 89 -13.82 -9.33 -16.28
CA VAL A 89 -14.65 -8.55 -17.21
C VAL A 89 -13.85 -7.30 -17.37
N SER A 90 -13.29 -7.15 -18.57
CA SER A 90 -12.51 -6.02 -18.95
C SER A 90 -13.39 -4.89 -18.49
N VAL A 91 -12.99 -4.25 -17.40
CA VAL A 91 -13.47 -2.94 -17.10
C VAL A 91 -12.81 -2.22 -18.27
N ALA A 92 -13.48 -2.23 -19.41
CA ALA A 92 -13.65 -1.07 -20.22
C ALA A 92 -14.16 -0.04 -19.21
N SER A 93 -13.20 0.48 -18.44
CA SER A 93 -13.30 1.70 -17.70
C SER A 93 -13.54 2.64 -18.84
N GLU A 94 -14.82 2.89 -19.13
CA GLU A 94 -15.17 4.13 -19.78
C GLU A 94 -14.35 5.19 -19.03
N PRO A 95 -13.62 6.06 -19.76
CA PRO A 95 -12.86 7.12 -19.13
C PRO A 95 -13.83 7.98 -18.30
N GLY A 96 -13.98 7.65 -17.01
CA GLY A 96 -15.12 8.05 -16.19
C GLY A 96 -15.41 7.09 -15.02
N ALA A 97 -15.48 5.77 -15.25
CA ALA A 97 -15.94 4.83 -14.21
C ALA A 97 -14.97 4.70 -13.01
N THR A 98 -13.66 4.85 -13.26
CA THR A 98 -12.64 4.91 -12.20
C THR A 98 -12.71 6.23 -11.43
N THR A 99 -13.00 7.32 -12.14
CA THR A 99 -13.17 8.66 -11.58
C THR A 99 -14.42 8.72 -10.70
N ASP A 100 -15.52 8.11 -11.12
CA ASP A 100 -16.77 8.04 -10.34
C ASP A 100 -16.58 7.23 -9.04
N ARG A 101 -15.82 6.14 -9.08
CA ARG A 101 -15.46 5.39 -7.87
C ARG A 101 -14.55 6.19 -6.95
N ALA A 102 -13.54 6.87 -7.50
CA ALA A 102 -12.67 7.75 -6.73
C ALA A 102 -13.44 8.90 -6.09
N LEU A 103 -14.42 9.46 -6.80
CA LEU A 103 -15.30 10.52 -6.33
C LEU A 103 -16.23 10.02 -5.21
N ALA A 104 -16.86 8.86 -5.36
CA ALA A 104 -17.66 8.24 -4.30
C ALA A 104 -16.84 7.95 -3.03
N LEU A 105 -15.57 7.55 -3.19
CA LEU A 105 -14.64 7.36 -2.08
C LEU A 105 -14.28 8.71 -1.43
N ALA A 106 -13.93 9.72 -2.22
CA ALA A 106 -13.61 11.06 -1.77
C ALA A 106 -14.77 11.69 -0.97
N GLN A 107 -16.01 11.52 -1.45
CA GLN A 107 -17.20 11.96 -0.75
C GLN A 107 -17.36 11.30 0.62
N ARG A 108 -17.07 9.99 0.71
CA ARG A 108 -17.13 9.26 1.98
C ARG A 108 -16.06 9.76 2.95
N LEU A 109 -14.84 9.99 2.48
CA LEU A 109 -13.76 10.55 3.30
C LEU A 109 -14.06 11.96 3.78
N ALA A 110 -14.63 12.81 2.93
CA ALA A 110 -15.04 14.17 3.29
C ALA A 110 -16.10 14.17 4.41
N ARG A 111 -17.08 13.25 4.37
CA ARG A 111 -18.07 13.07 5.44
C ARG A 111 -17.46 12.52 6.74
N GLN A 112 -16.36 11.77 6.63
CA GLN A 112 -15.61 11.28 7.79
C GLN A 112 -14.69 12.34 8.39
N GLY A 113 -14.69 13.57 7.86
CA GLY A 113 -13.85 14.67 8.34
C GLY A 113 -12.39 14.57 7.92
N ALA A 114 -12.07 13.77 6.88
CA ALA A 114 -10.71 13.69 6.36
C ALA A 114 -10.25 15.05 5.84
N THR A 115 -8.94 15.33 5.99
CA THR A 115 -8.38 16.59 5.51
C THR A 115 -8.40 16.63 3.97
N PRO A 116 -8.50 17.81 3.34
CA PRO A 116 -8.43 17.94 1.89
C PRO A 116 -7.16 17.31 1.29
N GLN A 117 -6.04 17.35 2.03
CA GLN A 117 -4.78 16.73 1.64
C GLN A 117 -4.91 15.19 1.56
N ASP A 118 -5.49 14.57 2.59
CA ASP A 118 -5.68 13.11 2.62
C ASP A 118 -6.64 12.63 1.52
N ILE A 119 -7.66 13.43 1.20
CA ILE A 119 -8.61 13.12 0.12
C ILE A 119 -7.91 13.17 -1.25
N ALA A 120 -7.07 14.19 -1.49
CA ALA A 120 -6.31 14.32 -2.73
C ALA A 120 -5.32 13.15 -2.91
N ASP A 121 -4.58 12.81 -1.86
CA ASP A 121 -3.57 11.74 -1.89
C ASP A 121 -4.20 10.35 -2.02
N THR A 122 -5.35 10.10 -1.37
CA THR A 122 -6.02 8.79 -1.40
C THR A 122 -6.83 8.56 -2.68
N CYS A 123 -7.44 9.61 -3.23
CA CYS A 123 -8.33 9.50 -4.39
C CYS A 123 -7.63 9.85 -5.71
N GLY A 124 -6.40 10.37 -5.66
CA GLY A 124 -5.63 10.78 -6.84
C GLY A 124 -6.23 11.99 -7.56
N ILE A 125 -6.97 12.84 -6.83
CA ILE A 125 -7.62 14.04 -7.37
C ILE A 125 -6.81 15.29 -7.04
N SER A 126 -7.07 16.39 -7.75
CA SER A 126 -6.37 17.65 -7.49
C SER A 126 -6.71 18.21 -6.11
N LEU A 127 -5.76 18.92 -5.50
CA LEU A 127 -5.95 19.51 -4.17
C LEU A 127 -7.12 20.50 -4.12
N THR A 128 -7.32 21.27 -5.18
CA THR A 128 -8.45 22.21 -5.31
C THR A 128 -9.79 21.48 -5.38
N GLU A 129 -9.85 20.34 -6.06
CA GLU A 129 -11.05 19.51 -6.13
C GLU A 129 -11.36 18.85 -4.79
N ALA A 130 -10.33 18.40 -4.06
CA ALA A 130 -10.48 17.87 -2.71
C ALA A 130 -10.98 18.94 -1.72
N GLU A 131 -10.50 20.18 -1.81
CA GLU A 131 -11.00 21.29 -0.99
C GLU A 131 -12.48 21.58 -1.26
N LEU A 132 -12.91 21.53 -2.52
CA LEU A 132 -14.31 21.72 -2.90
C LEU A 132 -15.18 20.61 -2.34
N LEU A 133 -14.77 19.35 -2.47
CA LEU A 133 -15.49 18.20 -1.91
C LEU A 133 -15.57 18.27 -0.38
N HIS A 134 -14.47 18.65 0.27
CA HIS A 134 -14.44 18.83 1.72
C HIS A 134 -15.43 19.92 2.15
N ARG A 135 -15.45 21.09 1.50
CA ARG A 135 -16.42 22.16 1.82
C ARG A 135 -17.87 21.75 1.56
N LEU A 136 -18.13 20.97 0.52
CA LEU A 136 -19.48 20.57 0.14
C LEU A 136 -20.04 19.45 1.06
N HIS A 137 -19.18 18.62 1.64
CA HIS A 137 -19.58 17.38 2.32
C HIS A 137 -19.15 17.25 3.78
N ALA A 138 -18.26 18.10 4.30
CA ALA A 138 -17.85 18.08 5.71
C ALA A 138 -18.92 18.62 6.68
N ALA A 139 -19.90 19.37 6.17
CA ALA A 139 -20.94 20.02 6.98
C ALA A 139 -22.22 19.19 7.18
N ARG A 140 -22.23 17.90 6.85
CA ARG A 140 -23.42 17.05 6.86
C ARG A 140 -23.27 15.81 7.72
#